data_AF-A0A7J9B0L1-F1
#
_entry.id   AF-A0A7J9B0L1-F1
#
_cell.length_a   1.000
_cell.length_b   1.000
_cell.length_c   1.000
_cell.angle_alpha   90.00
_cell.angle_beta   90.00
_cell.angle_gamma   90.00
#
_symmetry.space_group_name_H-M   'P 1'
#
loop_
_entity.id
_entity.type
_entity.pdbx_description
1 polymer ?
#
loop_
_entity_poly.entity_id
_entity_poly.type
_entity_poly.pdbx_seq_one_letter_code
_entity_poly.pdbx_strand_id
1 'polypeptide(L)' 'MKIFTVSLMTTSKYSWWWCKRINDNISASSPEDIRPIEEHLRVVPSELEIIKQDFEKRSSELGKKIE' A
#
# COMPACT_ATOMS: atom_id res chain seq x y z
N MET A 1 -25.88 -1.04 12.71
CA MET A 1 -25.97 -1.05 11.23
C MET A 1 -27.23 -1.79 10.82
N LYS A 2 -28.15 -1.14 10.12
CA LYS A 2 -29.39 -1.75 9.64
C LYS A 2 -29.05 -2.51 8.35
N ILE A 3 -29.15 -3.84 8.36
CA ILE A 3 -28.82 -4.66 7.19
C ILE A 3 -29.96 -4.49 6.19
N PHE A 4 -29.69 -3.83 5.07
CA PHE A 4 -30.64 -3.65 3.99
C PHE A 4 -31.11 -5.03 3.50
N THR A 5 -32.41 -5.25 3.62
CA THR A 5 -33.12 -6.48 3.29
C THR A 5 -33.31 -6.59 1.78
N VAL A 6 -32.21 -6.65 1.02
CA VAL A 6 -32.24 -6.90 -0.42
C VAL A 6 -31.34 -8.11 -0.66
N SER A 7 -31.97 -9.28 -0.72
CA SER A 7 -31.39 -10.59 -1.04
C SER A 7 -30.79 -11.42 0.11
N LEU A 8 -31.62 -11.84 1.06
CA LEU A 8 -31.23 -12.85 2.08
C LEU A 8 -30.76 -14.19 1.48
N MET A 9 -31.23 -14.53 0.26
CA MET A 9 -30.96 -15.83 -0.38
C MET A 9 -29.61 -15.91 -1.12
N THR A 10 -29.05 -14.80 -1.62
CA THR A 10 -27.71 -14.83 -2.25
C THR A 10 -26.57 -14.60 -1.25
N THR A 11 -26.85 -13.95 -0.12
CA THR A 11 -25.83 -13.57 0.86
C THR A 11 -25.52 -14.66 1.89
N SER A 12 -26.41 -15.63 2.13
CA SER A 12 -26.16 -16.69 3.13
C SER A 12 -24.99 -17.61 2.73
N LYS A 13 -24.93 -18.01 1.46
CA LYS A 13 -23.82 -18.82 0.91
C LYS A 13 -22.50 -18.06 0.90
N TYR A 14 -22.55 -16.77 0.57
CA TYR A 14 -21.37 -15.88 0.64
C TYR A 14 -20.88 -15.70 2.08
N SER A 15 -21.79 -15.46 3.02
CA SER A 15 -21.49 -15.32 4.45
C SER A 15 -20.88 -16.60 5.02
N TRP A 16 -21.44 -17.77 4.69
CA TRP A 16 -20.95 -19.05 5.18
C TRP A 16 -19.56 -19.37 4.60
N TRP A 17 -19.35 -19.09 3.31
CA TRP A 17 -18.05 -19.19 2.66
C TRP A 17 -17.01 -18.24 3.27
N TRP A 18 -17.43 -17.02 3.63
CA TRP A 18 -16.56 -16.02 4.26
C TRP A 18 -16.19 -16.39 5.71
N CYS A 19 -17.15 -16.84 6.51
CA CYS A 19 -16.92 -17.35 7.87
C CYS A 19 -15.98 -18.57 7.89
N LYS A 20 -16.11 -19.47 6.90
CA LYS A 20 -15.22 -20.61 6.75
C LYS A 20 -13.78 -20.20 6.44
N ARG A 21 -13.57 -19.17 5.61
CA ARG A 21 -12.21 -18.64 5.32
C ARG A 21 -11.53 -18.01 6.52
N ILE A 22 -12.27 -17.30 7.38
CA ILE A 22 -11.70 -16.71 8.61
C ILE A 22 -11.12 -17.79 9.51
N ASN A 23 -11.80 -18.93 9.62
CA ASN A 23 -11.44 -19.96 10.57
C ASN A 23 -10.26 -20.82 10.12
N ASP A 24 -10.05 -20.97 8.81
CA ASP A 24 -9.19 -22.06 8.32
C ASP A 24 -7.76 -21.64 7.94
N ASN A 25 -7.43 -20.37 7.63
CA ASN A 25 -6.09 -20.08 7.04
C ASN A 25 -5.48 -18.67 7.24
N ILE A 26 -5.91 -17.85 8.20
CA ILE A 26 -5.11 -16.66 8.54
C ILE A 26 -4.20 -17.04 9.71
N SER A 27 -3.10 -17.74 9.41
CA SER A 27 -1.93 -17.62 10.28
C SER A 27 -1.67 -16.13 10.38
N ALA A 28 -1.79 -15.56 11.57
CA ALA A 28 -1.38 -14.19 11.84
C ALA A 28 -0.07 -13.97 11.08
N SER A 29 -0.08 -13.07 10.10
CA SER A 29 1.14 -12.67 9.40
C SER A 29 2.19 -12.43 10.48
N SER A 30 3.30 -13.15 10.40
CA SER A 30 4.43 -13.01 11.31
C SER A 30 4.63 -11.53 11.66
N PRO A 31 4.77 -11.16 12.94
CA PRO A 31 5.04 -9.78 13.30
C PRO A 31 6.31 -9.23 12.65
N GLU A 32 7.20 -10.11 12.16
CA GLU A 32 8.37 -9.75 11.35
C GLU A 32 8.03 -9.15 9.97
N ASP A 33 6.84 -9.42 9.41
CA ASP A 33 6.39 -8.87 8.12
C ASP A 33 5.40 -7.69 8.27
N ILE A 34 5.12 -7.26 9.50
CA ILE A 34 4.33 -6.05 9.75
C ILE A 34 5.25 -4.84 9.60
N ARG A 35 5.73 -4.59 8.38
CA ARG A 35 6.18 -3.25 8.05
C ARG A 35 4.97 -2.32 8.16
N PRO A 36 5.13 -1.12 8.74
CA PRO A 36 4.01 -0.20 8.85
C PRO A 36 3.44 0.05 7.45
N ILE A 37 2.12 0.18 7.34
CA ILE A 37 1.43 0.48 6.07
C ILE A 37 2.09 1.69 5.38
N GLU A 38 2.60 2.64 6.17
CA GLU A 38 3.44 3.77 5.74
C GLU A 38 4.63 3.36 4.84
N GLU A 39 5.33 2.26 5.16
CA GLU A 39 6.47 1.77 4.39
C GLU A 39 6.04 1.11 3.08
N HIS A 40 4.86 0.47 3.07
CA HIS A 40 4.25 -0.07 1.84
C HIS A 40 3.65 1.02 0.95
N LEU A 41 3.23 2.14 1.54
CA LEU A 41 2.75 3.33 0.84
C LEU A 41 3.88 4.31 0.49
N ARG A 42 5.12 4.01 0.88
CA ARG A 42 6.27 4.85 0.56
C ARG A 42 6.49 4.81 -0.94
N VAL A 43 6.09 5.88 -1.60
CA VAL A 43 6.32 6.09 -3.03
C VAL A 43 7.83 6.09 -3.24
N VAL A 44 8.34 5.05 -3.88
CA VAL A 44 9.73 4.99 -4.32
C VAL A 44 9.84 5.95 -5.50
N PRO A 45 10.71 6.98 -5.43
CA PRO A 45 10.94 7.87 -6.56
C PRO A 45 11.37 7.04 -7.77
N SER A 46 10.87 7.43 -8.94
CA SER A 46 11.34 6.79 -10.17
C SER A 46 12.83 7.08 -10.38
N GLU A 47 13.55 6.17 -11.05
CA GLU A 47 14.96 6.40 -11.37
C GLU A 47 15.20 7.74 -12.08
N LEU A 48 14.24 8.17 -12.92
CA LEU A 48 14.27 9.47 -13.61
C LEU A 48 14.13 10.65 -12.65
N GLU A 49 13.31 10.53 -11.62
CA GLU A 49 13.12 11.57 -10.59
C GLU A 49 14.38 11.74 -9.75
N ILE A 50 15.08 10.64 -9.45
CA ILE A 50 16.38 10.65 -8.78
C ILE A 50 17.43 11.36 -9.65
N ILE A 51 17.52 11.02 -10.94
CA ILE A 51 18.48 11.64 -11.87
C ILE A 51 18.19 13.14 -12.03
N LYS A 52 16.92 13.53 -12.12
CA LYS A 52 16.52 14.93 -12.23
C LYS A 52 16.97 15.74 -11.02
N GLN A 53 16.74 15.22 -9.81
CA GLN A 53 17.15 15.90 -8.59
C GLN A 53 18.68 16.07 -8.50
N ASP A 54 19.43 15.04 -8.88
CA ASP A 54 20.90 15.11 -8.89
C ASP A 54 21.40 16.13 -9.92
N PHE A 55 20.79 16.17 -11.10
CA PHE A 55 21.10 17.17 -12.12
C PHE A 55 20.86 18.61 -11.63
N GLU A 56 19.70 18.89 -11.02
CA GLU A 56 19.38 20.22 -10.46
C GLU A 56 20.41 20.65 -9.40
N LYS A 57 20.80 19.72 -8.51
CA LYS A 57 21.81 19.99 -7.48
C LYS A 57 23.16 20.36 -8.10
N ARG A 58 23.62 19.59 -9.09
CA ARG A 58 24.90 19.83 -9.77
C ARG A 58 24.88 21.12 -10.60
N SER A 59 23.75 21.43 -11.21
CA SER A 59 23.55 22.69 -11.93
C SER A 59 23.63 23.90 -10.99
N SER A 60 23.01 23.83 -9.80
CA SER A 60 23.11 24.90 -8.80
C SER A 60 24.53 25.09 -8.27
N GLU A 61 25.25 24.01 -8.00
CA GLU A 61 26.67 24.05 -7.61
C GLU A 61 27.54 24.71 -8.69
N LEU A 62 27.28 24.41 -9.97
CA LEU A 62 27.98 25.03 -11.10
C LEU A 62 27.63 26.52 -11.25
N GLY A 63 26.36 26.88 -11.11
CA GLY A 63 25.92 28.29 -11.17
C GLY A 63 26.65 29.16 -10.14
N LYS A 64 26.77 28.69 -8.89
CA LYS A 64 27.49 29.38 -7.82
C LYS A 64 29.01 29.50 -8.04
N LYS A 65 29.59 28.70 -8.94
CA LYS A 65 31.02 28.78 -9.30
C LYS A 65 31.28 29.74 -10.45
N ILE A 66 30.25 30.06 -11.22
CA ILE A 66 30.32 30.93 -12.39
C ILE A 66 29.90 32.37 -12.03
N GLU A 67 29.20 32.56 -10.90
CA GLU A 67 29.02 33.83 -10.20
C GLU A 67 30.32 34.29 -9.51
#